data_AF-A0A6T9Y5H5-F1
#
_entry.id   AF-A0A6T9Y5H5-F1
#
_cell.length_a   1.000
_cell.length_b   1.000
_cell.length_c   1.000
_cell.angle_alpha   90.00
_cell.angle_beta   90.00
_cell.angle_gamma   90.00
#
_symmetry.space_group_name_H-M   'P 1'
#
loop_
_entity.id
_entity.type
_entity.pdbx_description
1 polymer ?
#
loop_
_entity_poly.entity_id
_entity_poly.type
_entity_poly.pdbx_seq_one_letter_code
_entity_poly.pdbx_strand_id
1 'polypeptide(L)'
;MSLLNLKKSKPLAKPNLRSIEDFIDDALLYAQGKVDKQEEQGRKGCVKTVNNQNVAPIRKPAKTEGMRHATFTLTPQCIEKLADIAHRTGKAKSALIREWIEENSKIKTKV
;
A
#
# COMPACT_ATOMS: atom_id res chain seq x y z
N MET A 1 -29.43 -25.63 33.12
CA MET A 1 -29.20 -25.99 31.69
C MET A 1 -27.71 -26.17 31.48
N SER A 2 -27.27 -27.36 31.03
CA SER A 2 -25.86 -27.75 30.88
C SER A 2 -25.20 -27.13 29.62
N LEU A 3 -24.01 -26.54 29.76
CA LEU A 3 -23.20 -25.96 28.67
C LEU A 3 -22.43 -27.01 27.83
N LEU A 4 -22.81 -28.28 27.88
CA LEU A 4 -22.05 -29.39 27.28
C LEU A 4 -22.31 -29.62 25.78
N ASN A 5 -23.08 -28.75 25.10
CA ASN A 5 -23.39 -28.93 23.68
C ASN A 5 -23.08 -27.69 22.82
N LEU A 6 -21.99 -26.96 23.12
CA LEU A 6 -21.37 -26.10 22.10
C LEU A 6 -20.61 -26.99 21.11
N LYS A 7 -21.37 -27.64 20.23
CA LYS A 7 -20.90 -28.33 19.04
C LYS A 7 -19.94 -27.38 18.31
N LYS A 8 -18.64 -27.67 18.35
CA LYS A 8 -17.60 -27.06 17.50
C LYS A 8 -17.97 -27.34 16.04
N SER A 9 -18.87 -26.55 15.47
CA SER A 9 -19.30 -26.73 14.09
C SER A 9 -18.49 -25.81 13.18
N LYS A 10 -17.85 -26.47 12.21
CA LYS A 10 -17.12 -25.98 11.04
C LYS A 10 -15.62 -25.74 11.32
N PRO A 11 -14.71 -26.53 10.71
CA PRO A 11 -13.29 -26.23 10.75
C PRO A 11 -13.08 -24.83 10.16
N LEU A 12 -12.28 -24.04 10.88
CA LEU A 12 -11.84 -22.72 10.49
C LEU A 12 -11.36 -22.78 9.03
N ALA A 13 -11.89 -21.90 8.18
CA ALA A 13 -11.60 -21.87 6.76
C ALA A 13 -10.09 -21.98 6.52
N LYS A 14 -9.69 -22.77 5.52
CA LYS A 14 -8.28 -22.91 5.12
C LYS A 14 -7.71 -21.50 4.97
N PRO A 15 -6.55 -21.17 5.56
CA PRO A 15 -5.93 -19.88 5.34
C PRO A 15 -5.72 -19.75 3.84
N ASN A 16 -6.33 -18.73 3.24
CA ASN A 16 -6.17 -18.45 1.83
C ASN A 16 -4.69 -18.05 1.68
N LEU A 17 -3.87 -18.91 1.09
CA LEU A 17 -2.47 -18.63 0.77
C LEU A 17 -2.45 -17.65 -0.39
N ARG A 18 -2.84 -16.42 -0.10
CA ARG A 18 -2.79 -15.32 -1.06
C ARG A 18 -1.35 -14.84 -1.17
N SER A 19 -0.94 -14.40 -2.36
CA SER A 19 0.39 -13.81 -2.53
C SER A 19 0.49 -12.51 -1.73
N ILE A 20 1.73 -12.10 -1.41
CA ILE A 20 1.98 -10.83 -0.74
C ILE A 20 1.52 -9.68 -1.62
N GLU A 21 1.73 -9.80 -2.93
CA GLU A 21 1.33 -8.84 -3.95
C GLU A 21 -0.19 -8.62 -3.93
N ASP A 22 -1.00 -9.69 -3.90
CA ASP A 22 -2.44 -9.53 -3.93
C ASP A 22 -2.99 -8.90 -2.63
N PHE A 23 -2.34 -9.14 -1.47
CA PHE A 23 -2.70 -8.48 -0.21
C PHE A 23 -2.38 -6.98 -0.25
N ILE A 24 -1.25 -6.62 -0.88
CA ILE A 24 -0.84 -5.22 -1.06
C ILE A 24 -1.85 -4.49 -1.96
N ASP A 25 -2.24 -5.09 -3.07
CA ASP A 25 -3.20 -4.49 -4.00
C ASP A 25 -4.56 -4.25 -3.34
N ASP A 26 -5.06 -5.21 -2.57
CA ASP A 26 -6.29 -5.05 -1.79
C ASP A 26 -6.20 -3.96 -0.74
N ALA A 27 -5.07 -3.87 -0.03
CA ALA A 27 -4.86 -2.82 0.97
C ALA A 27 -4.85 -1.43 0.32
N LEU A 28 -4.27 -1.30 -0.88
CA LEU A 28 -4.28 -0.07 -1.66
C LEU A 28 -5.69 0.30 -2.13
N LEU A 29 -6.47 -0.66 -2.61
CA LEU A 29 -7.87 -0.45 -3.00
C LEU A 29 -8.75 -0.04 -1.82
N TYR A 30 -8.56 -0.68 -0.66
CA TYR A 30 -9.24 -0.34 0.59
C TYR A 30 -8.88 1.08 1.06
N ALA A 31 -7.60 1.46 1.05
CA ALA A 31 -7.16 2.80 1.41
C ALA A 31 -7.72 3.89 0.49
N GLN A 32 -7.97 3.55 -0.78
CA GLN A 32 -8.63 4.42 -1.75
C GLN A 32 -10.16 4.47 -1.60
N GLY A 33 -10.75 3.64 -0.73
CA GLY A 33 -12.20 3.53 -0.56
C GLY A 33 -12.90 2.81 -1.72
N LYS A 34 -12.15 2.11 -2.58
CA LYS A 34 -12.66 1.33 -3.71
C LYS A 34 -12.80 -0.13 -3.30
N VAL A 35 -13.74 -0.39 -2.40
CA VAL A 35 -14.19 -1.77 -2.14
C VAL A 35 -15.24 -2.12 -3.18
N ASP A 36 -14.84 -2.83 -4.22
CA ASP A 36 -15.79 -3.56 -5.05
C ASP A 36 -16.51 -4.54 -4.14
N LYS A 37 -17.84 -4.42 -4.06
CA LYS A 37 -18.72 -5.22 -3.22
C LYS A 37 -18.89 -6.64 -3.77
N GLN A 38 -17.79 -7.30 -4.13
CA GLN A 38 -17.81 -8.65 -4.70
C GLN A 38 -17.17 -9.68 -3.77
N GLU A 39 -17.31 -9.53 -2.46
CA GLU A 39 -17.30 -10.67 -1.53
C GLU A 39 -18.42 -10.53 -0.49
N GLU A 40 -19.65 -10.43 -0.96
CA GLU A 40 -20.82 -10.80 -0.16
C GLU A 40 -21.74 -11.73 -0.95
N GLN A 41 -21.33 -13.00 -1.11
CA GLN A 41 -22.32 -14.06 -1.08
C GLN A 41 -22.88 -14.16 0.33
N GLY A 42 -23.88 -13.32 0.60
CA GLY A 42 -24.85 -13.53 1.67
C GLY A 42 -24.69 -12.63 2.89
N ARG A 43 -25.15 -11.37 2.80
CA ARG A 43 -25.98 -10.74 3.85
C ARG A 43 -26.72 -9.51 3.31
N LYS A 44 -28.05 -9.59 3.33
CA LYS A 44 -28.95 -8.47 3.07
C LYS A 44 -28.80 -7.40 4.16
N GLY A 45 -28.77 -6.11 3.80
CA GLY A 45 -28.91 -5.04 4.80
C GLY A 45 -28.73 -3.61 4.31
N CYS A 46 -29.84 -3.01 3.84
CA CYS A 46 -30.24 -1.60 4.00
C CYS A 46 -29.20 -0.47 3.73
N VAL A 47 -29.41 0.21 2.61
CA VAL A 47 -28.90 1.55 2.29
C VAL A 47 -29.30 2.55 3.37
N LYS A 48 -28.32 3.24 3.97
CA LYS A 48 -28.54 4.52 4.66
C LYS A 48 -27.59 5.56 4.10
N THR A 49 -28.11 6.34 3.15
CA THR A 49 -27.51 7.60 2.70
C THR A 49 -27.67 8.62 3.82
N VAL A 50 -26.59 8.92 4.54
CA VAL A 50 -26.59 10.01 5.52
C VAL A 50 -26.16 11.29 4.81
N ASN A 51 -27.13 12.16 4.55
CA ASN A 51 -26.93 13.45 3.89
C ASN A 51 -26.45 14.48 4.93
N ASN A 52 -25.13 14.63 5.10
CA ASN A 52 -24.56 15.69 5.92
C ASN A 52 -24.31 16.95 5.08
N GLN A 53 -25.33 17.82 4.99
CA GLN A 53 -25.18 19.20 4.54
C GLN A 53 -24.77 20.09 5.71
N ASN A 54 -23.46 20.26 5.92
CA ASN A 54 -22.85 21.44 6.57
C ASN A 54 -21.32 21.27 6.65
N VAL A 55 -20.63 21.37 5.52
CA VAL A 55 -19.16 21.48 5.53
C VAL A 55 -18.76 22.60 4.58
N ALA A 56 -18.18 23.66 5.12
CA ALA A 56 -17.53 24.70 4.31
C ALA A 56 -16.53 24.02 3.35
N PRO A 57 -16.46 24.42 2.06
CA PRO A 57 -15.54 23.82 1.12
C PRO A 57 -14.11 24.21 1.51
N ILE A 58 -13.44 23.34 2.27
CA ILE A 58 -12.00 23.38 2.45
C ILE A 58 -11.39 23.19 1.06
N ARG A 59 -10.87 24.28 0.50
CA ARG A 59 -10.05 24.23 -0.72
C ARG A 59 -8.80 23.44 -0.37
N LYS A 60 -8.80 22.16 -0.70
CA LYS A 60 -7.62 21.29 -0.55
C LYS A 60 -6.51 21.94 -1.39
N PRO A 61 -5.32 22.23 -0.82
CA PRO A 61 -4.21 22.73 -1.61
C PRO A 61 -3.94 21.74 -2.75
N ALA A 62 -3.49 22.26 -3.90
CA ALA A 62 -3.17 21.45 -5.07
C ALA A 62 -2.34 20.25 -4.61
N LYS A 63 -2.86 19.05 -4.87
CA LYS A 63 -2.26 17.80 -4.39
C LYS A 63 -0.84 17.78 -4.95
N THR A 64 0.16 17.98 -4.10
CA THR A 64 1.52 17.53 -4.42
C THR A 64 1.36 16.05 -4.69
N GLU A 65 1.64 15.62 -5.92
CA GLU A 65 1.60 14.20 -6.24
C GLU A 65 2.49 13.50 -5.21
N GLY A 66 1.91 12.58 -4.43
CA GLY A 66 2.66 11.85 -3.42
C GLY A 66 3.81 11.08 -4.08
N MET A 67 4.81 10.69 -3.28
CA MET A 67 5.88 9.84 -3.78
C MET A 67 5.29 8.50 -4.26
N ARG A 68 5.54 8.13 -5.52
CA ARG A 68 5.13 6.83 -6.07
C ARG A 68 6.18 5.76 -5.74
N HIS A 69 5.74 4.53 -5.53
CA HIS A 69 6.63 3.38 -5.36
C HIS A 69 7.10 2.84 -6.72
N ALA A 70 8.32 2.32 -6.75
CA ALA A 70 8.91 1.67 -7.90
C ALA A 70 9.77 0.49 -7.44
N THR A 71 9.68 -0.63 -8.18
CA THR A 71 10.51 -1.81 -7.97
C THR A 71 11.60 -1.83 -9.03
N PHE A 72 12.84 -2.11 -8.63
CA PHE A 72 14.00 -2.17 -9.51
C PHE A 72 14.73 -3.49 -9.30
N THR A 73 15.10 -4.12 -10.42
CA THR A 73 15.92 -5.33 -10.40
C THR A 73 17.39 -4.94 -10.39
N LEU A 74 18.13 -5.41 -9.37
CA LEU A 74 19.55 -5.15 -9.20
C LEU A 74 20.30 -6.47 -9.03
N THR A 75 21.57 -6.49 -9.41
CA THR A 75 22.44 -7.63 -9.11
C THR A 75 22.74 -7.68 -7.61
N PRO A 76 23.05 -8.87 -7.03
CA PRO A 76 23.37 -8.99 -5.61
C PRO A 76 24.52 -8.06 -5.17
N GLN A 77 25.56 -7.96 -6.00
CA GLN A 77 26.71 -7.08 -5.76
C GLN A 77 26.30 -5.60 -5.67
N CYS A 78 25.32 -5.16 -6.46
CA CYS A 78 24.83 -3.78 -6.39
C CYS A 78 24.02 -3.53 -5.11
N ILE A 79 23.25 -4.53 -4.65
CA ILE A 79 22.48 -4.44 -3.41
C ILE A 79 23.42 -4.30 -2.21
N GLU A 80 24.50 -5.07 -2.17
CA GLU A 80 25.54 -5.00 -1.13
C GLU A 80 26.22 -3.62 -1.12
N LYS A 81 26.71 -3.16 -2.28
CA LYS A 81 27.32 -1.82 -2.40
C LYS A 81 26.37 -0.71 -1.94
N LEU A 82 25.09 -0.78 -2.33
CA LEU A 82 24.09 0.21 -1.91
C LEU A 82 23.83 0.16 -0.41
N ALA A 83 23.88 -1.02 0.22
CA ALA A 83 23.79 -1.17 1.66
C ALA A 83 25.00 -0.57 2.37
N ASP A 84 26.22 -0.85 1.90
CA ASP A 84 27.45 -0.29 2.47
C ASP A 84 27.47 1.24 2.43
N ILE A 85 27.05 1.83 1.30
CA ILE A 85 26.96 3.28 1.16
C ILE A 85 25.91 3.84 2.14
N ALA A 86 24.76 3.19 2.27
CA ALA A 86 23.72 3.60 3.22
C ALA A 86 24.22 3.57 4.67
N HIS A 87 24.95 2.52 5.06
CA HIS A 87 25.54 2.39 6.40
C HIS A 87 26.59 3.47 6.67
N ARG A 88 27.47 3.75 5.71
CA ARG A 88 28.54 4.75 5.86
C ARG A 88 28.02 6.18 5.89
N THR A 89 26.99 6.49 5.09
CA THR A 89 26.43 7.85 4.98
C THR A 89 25.32 8.14 5.98
N GLY A 90 24.72 7.10 6.58
CA GLY A 90 23.53 7.22 7.41
C GLY A 90 22.25 7.56 6.61
N LYS A 91 22.30 7.54 5.27
CA LYS A 91 21.15 7.83 4.41
C LYS A 91 20.41 6.56 4.02
N ALA A 92 19.10 6.67 3.86
CA ALA A 92 18.29 5.56 3.34
C ALA A 92 18.66 5.23 1.89
N LYS A 93 18.60 3.94 1.51
CA LYS A 93 18.88 3.47 0.14
C LYS A 93 18.09 4.23 -0.93
N SER A 94 16.80 4.49 -0.68
CA SER A 94 15.95 5.25 -1.60
C SER A 94 16.35 6.72 -1.74
N ALA A 95 16.93 7.33 -0.70
CA ALA A 95 17.44 8.70 -0.76
C ALA A 95 18.69 8.77 -1.63
N LEU A 96 19.60 7.81 -1.48
CA LEU A 96 20.80 7.70 -2.33
C LEU A 96 20.44 7.55 -3.81
N ILE A 97 19.44 6.72 -4.14
CA ILE A 97 18.97 6.56 -5.52
C ILE A 97 18.40 7.88 -6.07
N ARG A 98 17.63 8.63 -5.27
CA ARG A 98 17.09 9.93 -5.70
C ARG A 98 18.21 10.95 -5.96
N GLU A 99 19.18 11.04 -5.05
CA GLU A 99 20.35 11.92 -5.21
C GLU A 99 21.13 11.57 -6.46
N TRP A 100 21.42 10.28 -6.66
CA TRP A 100 22.12 9.81 -7.85
C TRP A 100 21.37 10.15 -9.15
N ILE A 101 20.04 9.98 -9.19
CA ILE A 101 19.21 10.37 -10.35
C ILE A 101 19.31 11.87 -10.61
N GLU A 102 19.22 12.70 -9.56
CA GLU A 102 19.28 14.16 -9.65
C GLU A 102 20.66 14.67 -10.11
N GLU A 103 21.74 14.01 -9.69
CA GLU A 103 23.10 14.31 -10.15
C GLU A 103 23.28 13.98 -11.63
N ASN A 104 22.76 12.83 -12.07
CA ASN A 104 22.91 12.36 -13.45
C ASN A 104 21.93 13.03 -14.43
N SER A 105 20.80 13.55 -13.96
CA SER A 105 19.83 14.28 -14.80
C SER A 105 20.40 15.62 -15.28
N LYS A 106 21.23 16.28 -14.46
CA LYS A 106 21.84 17.59 -14.74
C LYS A 106 22.92 17.55 -15.82
N ILE A 107 23.59 16.42 -15.98
CA ILE A 107 24.75 16.28 -16.89
C ILE A 107 24.33 16.37 -18.37
N LYS A 108 23.04 16.17 -18.70
CA LYS A 108 22.55 16.17 -20.09
C LYS A 108 22.17 17.55 -20.66
N THR A 109 22.27 18.63 -19.87
CA THR A 109 21.94 19.98 -20.34
C THR A 109 23.19 20.74 -20.76
N LYS A 110 23.85 20.28 -21.84
CA LYS A 110 24.79 21.09 -22.60
C LYS A 110 24.28 21.11 -24.04
N VAL A 111 23.56 22.19 -24.36
CA VAL A 111 23.17 22.60 -25.72
C VAL A 111 24.42 23.07 -26.46
#